data_AF-A0A7J4F8V5-F1
#
_entry.id   AF-A0A7J4F8V5-F1
#
_cell.length_a   1.000
_cell.length_b   1.000
_cell.length_c   1.000
_cell.angle_alpha   90.00
_cell.angle_beta   90.00
_cell.angle_gamma   90.00
#
_symmetry.space_group_name_H-M   'P 1'
#
loop_
_entity.id
_entity.type
_entity.pdbx_description
1 polymer ?
#
loop_
_entity_poly.entity_id
_entity_poly.type
_entity_poly.pdbx_seq_one_letter_code
_entity_poly.pdbx_strand_id
1 'polypeptide(L)' 'MYGEREMHRITCSECGKEAEVPFKPDGTRPVYCRECFQKRRPSRY' A
#
# COMPACT_ATOMS: atom_id res chain seq x y z
N MET A 1 -9.22 -19.70 -13.97
CA MET A 1 -7.80 -19.76 -13.57
C MET A 1 -7.56 -18.54 -12.69
N TYR A 2 -7.30 -18.73 -11.39
CA TYR A 2 -7.19 -17.61 -10.45
C TYR A 2 -5.82 -16.95 -10.63
N GLY A 3 -5.79 -15.72 -11.16
CA GLY A 3 -4.57 -14.92 -11.26
C GLY A 3 -3.93 -14.79 -9.89
N GLU A 4 -2.69 -15.26 -9.77
CA GLU A 4 -1.88 -15.19 -8.57
C GLU A 4 -1.68 -13.71 -8.25
N ARG A 5 -2.31 -13.25 -7.19
CA ARG A 5 -2.16 -11.86 -6.75
C ARG A 5 -0.79 -11.76 -6.12
N GLU A 6 0.20 -11.35 -6.90
CA GLU A 6 1.55 -11.10 -6.39
C GLU A 6 1.47 -9.98 -5.35
N MET A 7 1.61 -10.39 -4.08
CA MET A 7 1.65 -9.48 -2.94
C MET A 7 3.10 -9.02 -2.80
N HIS A 8 3.35 -7.74 -3.02
CA HIS A 8 4.65 -7.13 -2.82
C HIS A 8 4.75 -6.57 -1.40
N ARG A 9 5.81 -6.96 -0.69
CA ARG A 9 6.17 -6.35 0.59
C ARG A 9 6.74 -4.95 0.35
N ILE A 10 6.20 -3.99 1.06
CA ILE A 10 6.58 -2.59 1.01
C ILE A 10 6.77 -2.03 2.42
N THR A 11 7.55 -0.95 2.53
CA THR A 11 7.66 -0.18 3.76
C THR A 11 6.85 1.10 3.63
N CYS A 12 5.91 1.34 4.55
CA CYS A 12 5.06 2.51 4.55
C CYS A 12 5.90 3.79 4.73
N SER A 13 5.83 4.72 3.79
CA SER A 13 6.56 5.98 3.86
C SER A 13 6.02 6.96 4.91
N GLU A 14 4.84 6.69 5.50
CA GLU A 14 4.24 7.54 6.53
C GLU A 14 4.54 7.06 7.95
N CYS A 15 4.44 5.74 8.20
CA CYS A 15 4.62 5.17 9.55
C CYS A 15 5.81 4.22 9.68
N GLY A 16 6.51 3.89 8.58
CA GLY A 16 7.68 3.00 8.57
C GLY A 16 7.36 1.50 8.72
N LYS A 17 6.09 1.10 8.80
CA LYS A 17 5.69 -0.32 8.95
C LYS A 17 5.76 -1.08 7.63
N GLU A 18 6.05 -2.38 7.72
CA GLU A 18 5.95 -3.31 6.60
C GLU A 18 4.48 -3.62 6.27
N ALA A 19 4.13 -3.65 4.99
CA ALA A 19 2.80 -3.97 4.49
C ALA A 19 2.88 -4.76 3.18
N GLU A 20 1.82 -5.50 2.86
CA GLU A 20 1.71 -6.27 1.63
C GLU A 20 0.67 -5.63 0.71
N VAL A 21 1.07 -5.30 -0.50
CA VAL A 21 0.23 -4.63 -1.49
C VAL A 21 0.23 -5.38 -2.81
N PRO A 22 -0.91 -5.44 -3.53
CA PRO A 22 -1.02 -6.15 -4.81
C PRO A 22 -0.47 -5.33 -5.99
N PHE A 23 0.37 -4.33 -5.75
CA PHE A 23 0.95 -3.47 -6.76
C PHE A 23 2.46 -3.38 -6.56
N LYS A 24 3.21 -3.30 -7.64
CA LYS A 24 4.67 -3.17 -7.57
C LYS A 24 5.03 -1.74 -7.17
N PRO A 25 5.79 -1.52 -6.09
CA PRO A 25 6.26 -0.18 -5.72
C PRO A 25 7.23 0.34 -6.79
N ASP A 26 6.97 1.52 -7.34
CA ASP A 26 7.78 2.10 -8.42
C ASP A 26 9.07 2.78 -7.92
N GLY A 27 9.29 2.84 -6.60
CA GLY A 27 10.37 3.58 -5.94
C GLY A 27 10.30 5.12 -6.08
N THR A 28 9.50 5.61 -7.02
CA THR A 28 9.29 7.04 -7.30
C THR A 28 8.14 7.62 -6.47
N ARG A 29 7.12 6.80 -6.16
CA ARG A 29 5.93 7.22 -5.41
C ARG A 29 5.98 6.68 -3.98
N PRO A 30 5.61 7.48 -2.96
CA PRO A 30 5.52 7.01 -1.59
C PRO A 30 4.42 5.96 -1.50
N VAL A 31 4.75 4.84 -0.86
CA VAL A 31 3.82 3.73 -0.67
C VAL A 31 3.30 3.74 0.75
N TYR A 32 2.01 3.45 0.91
CA TYR A 32 1.33 3.55 2.19
C TYR A 32 0.70 2.22 2.56
N CYS A 33 0.76 1.89 3.85
CA CYS A 33 0.00 0.75 4.37
C CYS A 33 -1.51 1.03 4.31
N ARG A 34 -2.32 -0.02 4.42
CA ARG A 34 -3.79 0.08 4.37
C ARG A 34 -4.33 1.11 5.38
N GLU A 35 -3.74 1.19 6.56
CA GLU A 35 -4.14 2.11 7.62
C GLU A 35 -3.88 3.58 7.24
N CYS A 36 -2.64 3.91 6.82
CA CYS A 36 -2.26 5.26 6.39
C CYS A 36 -3.03 5.68 5.14
N PHE A 37 -3.23 4.75 4.20
CA PHE A 37 -4.06 4.99 3.02
C PHE A 37 -5.52 5.28 3.38
N GLN A 38 -6.11 4.53 4.32
CA GLN A 38 -7.47 4.77 4.81
C GLN A 38 -7.58 6.10 5.55
N LYS A 39 -6.60 6.47 6.38
CA LYS A 39 -6.55 7.77 7.07
C LYS A 39 -6.47 8.96 6.10
N ARG A 40 -5.70 8.82 5.02
CA ARG A 40 -5.55 9.86 3.99
C ARG A 40 -6.76 9.98 3.06
N ARG A 41 -7.54 8.93 2.90
CA ARG A 41 -8.73 8.99 2.05
C ARG A 41 -9.78 9.80 2.83
N PRO A 42 -10.10 11.05 2.44
CA PRO A 42 -11.18 11.76 3.10
C PRO A 42 -12.41 10.90 2.94
N SER A 43 -12.98 10.47 4.07
CA SER A 43 -14.29 9.85 4.09
C SER A 43 -15.20 10.83 3.36
N ARG A 44 -15.58 10.49 2.13
CA ARG A 44 -16.63 11.23 1.43
C ARG A 44 -17.90 10.88 2.19
N TYR A 45 -18.17 11.70 3.20
CA TYR A 45 -19.46 11.77 3.85
C TYR A 45 -20.48 12.27 2.83
#